data_AF-A0A1X7VS83-F1
#
_entry.id   AF-A0A1X7VS83-F1
#
_cell.length_a   1.000
_cell.length_b   1.000
_cell.length_c   1.000
_cell.angle_alpha   90.00
_cell.angle_beta   90.00
_cell.angle_gamma   90.00
#
_symmetry.space_group_name_H-M   'P 1'
#
loop_
_entity.id
_entity.type
_entity.pdbx_description
1 polymer ?
#
loop_
_entity_poly.entity_id
_entity_poly.type
_entity_poly.pdbx_seq_one_letter_code
_entity_poly.pdbx_strand_id
1 'polypeptide(L)'
;MLNVDQKRIFDKIKSHLISQKECEDLLENESSRLLRLDNIKPLRMFISGVGGTGKSFLIEAIKCLVDEIWHPKSGEIMCAIVATTGIAAFNVGGLTIHRLFQLTIEHEGKTAGYWALNKEAQKTLKNS
;
A
#
# COMPACT_ATOMS: atom_id res chain seq x y z
N MET A 1 2.78 -17.83 10.98
CA MET A 1 3.85 -18.32 10.09
C MET A 1 3.28 -18.47 8.68
N LEU A 2 3.94 -17.94 7.65
CA LEU A 2 3.46 -18.02 6.26
C LEU A 2 3.54 -19.46 5.75
N ASN A 3 2.54 -19.90 4.96
CA ASN A 3 2.63 -21.17 4.25
C ASN A 3 3.62 -21.08 3.07
N VAL A 4 3.90 -22.21 2.41
CA VAL A 4 4.91 -22.28 1.33
C VAL A 4 4.61 -21.31 0.18
N ASP A 5 3.36 -21.22 -0.26
CA ASP A 5 2.97 -20.34 -1.37
C ASP A 5 3.03 -18.86 -0.98
N GLN A 6 2.50 -18.53 0.19
CA GLN A 6 2.57 -17.19 0.76
C GLN A 6 4.03 -16.75 0.94
N LYS A 7 4.90 -17.64 1.43
CA LYS A 7 6.33 -17.38 1.59
C LYS A 7 7.00 -17.12 0.25
N ARG A 8 6.72 -17.92 -0.78
CA ARG A 8 7.25 -17.69 -2.13
C ARG A 8 6.86 -16.32 -2.68
N ILE A 9 5.61 -15.90 -2.46
CA ILE A 9 5.12 -14.57 -2.87
C ILE A 9 5.83 -13.48 -2.06
N PHE A 10 5.90 -13.65 -0.74
CA PHE A 10 6.54 -12.71 0.18
C PHE A 10 8.02 -12.51 -0.17
N ASP A 11 8.78 -13.59 -0.38
CA ASP A 11 10.20 -13.54 -0.72
C ASP A 11 10.43 -12.83 -2.07
N LYS A 12 9.54 -13.03 -3.05
CA LYS A 12 9.59 -12.31 -4.33
C LYS A 12 9.37 -10.81 -4.16
N ILE A 13 8.39 -10.42 -3.33
CA ILE A 13 8.11 -9.02 -3.02
C ILE A 13 9.31 -8.42 -2.27
N LYS A 14 9.82 -9.11 -1.24
CA LYS A 14 10.98 -8.70 -0.45
C LYS A 14 12.21 -8.44 -1.30
N SER A 15 12.58 -9.37 -2.18
CA SER A 15 13.73 -9.20 -3.07
C SER A 15 13.58 -7.97 -3.97
N HIS A 16 12.37 -7.70 -4.47
CA HIS A 16 12.13 -6.52 -5.29
C HIS A 16 12.22 -5.22 -4.49
N LEU A 17 11.60 -5.16 -3.31
CA LEU A 17 11.60 -3.97 -2.45
C LEU A 17 13.00 -3.61 -1.96
N ILE A 18 13.83 -4.61 -1.61
CA ILE A 18 15.22 -4.38 -1.23
C ILE A 18 16.01 -3.79 -2.40
N SER A 19 15.88 -4.35 -3.60
CA SER A 19 16.56 -3.81 -4.79
C SER A 19 16.14 -2.36 -5.09
N GLN A 20 14.87 -2.03 -4.86
CA GLN A 20 14.37 -0.67 -4.98
C GLN A 20 15.01 0.25 -3.94
N LYS A 21 15.01 -0.16 -2.66
CA LYS A 21 15.60 0.60 -1.56
C LYS A 21 17.10 0.85 -1.75
N GLU A 22 17.86 -0.15 -2.16
CA GLU A 22 19.30 0.00 -2.47
C GLU A 22 19.53 1.04 -3.58
N CYS A 23 18.69 1.05 -4.61
CA CYS A 23 18.79 2.05 -5.67
C CYS A 23 18.46 3.46 -5.15
N GLU A 24 17.47 3.59 -4.26
CA GLU A 24 17.09 4.85 -3.62
C GLU A 24 18.20 5.43 -2.73
N ASP A 25 18.92 4.59 -1.98
CA ASP A 25 19.95 5.00 -1.01
C ASP A 25 21.29 5.39 -1.66
N LEU A 26 21.60 4.87 -2.86
CA LEU A 26 22.85 5.15 -3.58
C LEU A 26 22.92 6.54 -4.24
N LEU A 27 21.95 7.43 -3.97
CA LEU A 27 21.73 8.63 -4.77
C LEU A 27 21.61 9.88 -3.90
N GLU A 28 22.64 10.72 -3.96
CA GLU A 28 22.80 11.95 -3.15
C GLU A 28 21.87 13.10 -3.58
N ASN A 29 21.26 13.04 -4.78
CA ASN A 29 20.31 14.06 -5.24
C ASN A 29 19.07 13.48 -5.93
N GLU A 30 17.94 14.19 -5.77
CA GLU A 30 16.61 13.80 -6.23
C GLU A 30 16.49 13.56 -7.75
N SER A 31 17.19 14.33 -8.59
CA SER A 31 17.16 14.12 -10.05
C SER A 31 17.81 12.80 -10.45
N SER A 32 18.90 12.43 -9.80
CA SER A 32 19.57 11.15 -10.00
C SER A 32 18.71 9.98 -9.50
N ARG A 33 17.97 10.20 -8.40
CA ARG A 33 16.97 9.26 -7.83
C ARG A 33 15.89 8.94 -8.84
N LEU A 34 15.23 9.97 -9.37
CA LEU A 34 14.13 9.79 -10.34
C LEU A 34 14.60 9.06 -11.60
N LEU A 35 15.75 9.44 -12.18
CA LEU A 35 16.27 8.82 -13.40
C LEU A 35 16.65 7.33 -13.23
N ARG A 36 17.12 6.92 -12.04
CA ARG A 36 17.44 5.51 -11.78
C ARG A 36 16.23 4.70 -11.34
N LEU A 37 15.28 5.29 -10.61
CA LEU A 37 14.00 4.65 -10.29
C LEU A 37 13.18 4.36 -11.54
N ASP A 38 13.24 5.21 -12.58
CA ASP A 38 12.59 4.95 -13.87
C ASP A 38 13.08 3.66 -14.54
N ASN A 39 14.31 3.22 -14.24
CA ASN A 39 14.84 1.95 -14.74
C ASN A 39 14.36 0.74 -13.93
N ILE A 40 13.85 0.94 -12.72
CA ILE A 40 13.25 -0.13 -11.91
C ILE A 40 11.81 -0.30 -12.34
N LYS A 41 11.56 -1.39 -13.08
CA LYS A 41 10.20 -1.75 -13.49
C LYS A 41 9.31 -1.98 -12.25
N PRO A 42 8.17 -1.29 -12.10
CA PRO A 42 7.30 -1.47 -10.94
C PRO A 42 6.79 -2.91 -10.82
N LEU A 43 6.80 -3.45 -9.60
CA LEU A 43 6.22 -4.76 -9.32
C LEU A 43 4.70 -4.72 -9.41
N ARG A 44 4.15 -5.40 -10.43
CA ARG A 44 2.71 -5.61 -10.60
C ARG A 44 2.40 -7.09 -10.50
N MET A 45 1.67 -7.48 -9.46
CA MET A 45 1.32 -8.87 -9.18
C MET A 45 -0.17 -9.00 -8.94
N PHE A 46 -0.76 -10.09 -9.45
CA PHE A 46 -2.11 -10.53 -9.09
C PHE A 46 -2.00 -11.81 -8.27
N ILE A 47 -2.48 -11.77 -7.04
CA ILE A 47 -2.43 -12.90 -6.10
C ILE A 47 -3.86 -13.34 -5.83
N SER A 48 -4.26 -14.46 -6.46
CA SER A 48 -5.56 -15.08 -6.23
C SER A 48 -5.49 -16.18 -5.17
N GLY A 49 -6.65 -16.50 -4.59
CA GLY A 49 -6.81 -17.67 -3.73
C GLY A 49 -8.24 -17.76 -3.22
N VAL A 50 -8.70 -18.95 -2.87
CA VAL A 50 -10.05 -19.17 -2.34
C VAL A 50 -10.28 -18.46 -0.99
N GLY A 51 -11.54 -18.34 -0.56
CA GLY A 51 -11.85 -17.82 0.77
C GLY A 51 -11.12 -18.61 1.87
N GLY A 52 -10.64 -17.93 2.91
CA GLY A 52 -9.96 -18.58 4.04
C GLY A 52 -8.47 -18.89 3.86
N THR A 53 -7.85 -18.61 2.70
CA THR A 53 -6.40 -18.89 2.47
C THR A 53 -5.43 -17.93 3.16
N GLY A 54 -5.91 -17.06 4.06
CA GLY A 54 -5.05 -16.12 4.79
C GLY A 54 -4.47 -14.97 3.95
N LYS A 55 -5.15 -14.54 2.88
CA LYS A 55 -4.68 -13.38 2.07
C LYS A 55 -4.50 -12.10 2.88
N SER A 56 -5.41 -11.80 3.81
CA SER A 56 -5.28 -10.64 4.70
C SER A 56 -4.04 -10.74 5.59
N PHE A 57 -3.66 -11.95 6.03
CA PHE A 57 -2.43 -12.17 6.78
C PHE A 57 -1.18 -11.91 5.92
N LEU A 58 -1.22 -12.30 4.64
CA LEU A 58 -0.13 -11.98 3.71
C LEU A 58 -0.03 -10.46 3.45
N ILE A 59 -1.15 -9.75 3.33
CA ILE A 59 -1.17 -8.28 3.20
C ILE A 59 -0.51 -7.63 4.42
N GLU A 60 -0.87 -8.06 5.62
CA GLU A 60 -0.27 -7.54 6.86
C GLU A 60 1.24 -7.81 6.92
N ALA A 61 1.68 -9.01 6.55
CA ALA A 61 3.10 -9.33 6.50
C ALA A 61 3.86 -8.40 5.52
N ILE A 62 3.27 -8.11 4.35
CA ILE A 62 3.87 -7.19 3.37
C ILE A 62 3.91 -5.76 3.93
N LYS A 63 2.88 -5.32 4.68
CA LYS A 63 2.91 -4.02 5.38
C LYS A 63 4.10 -3.93 6.33
N CYS A 64 4.26 -4.91 7.21
CA CYS A 64 5.38 -4.96 8.16
C CYS A 64 6.73 -4.96 7.45
N LEU A 65 6.85 -5.64 6.30
CA LEU A 65 8.06 -5.66 5.49
C LEU A 65 8.40 -4.28 4.91
N VAL A 66 7.41 -3.52 4.45
CA VAL A 66 7.63 -2.15 3.97
C VAL A 66 8.10 -1.25 5.12
N ASP A 67 7.49 -1.36 6.29
CA ASP A 67 7.89 -0.60 7.48
C ASP A 67 9.31 -0.96 7.95
N GLU A 68 9.69 -2.25 7.84
CA GLU A 68 11.04 -2.75 8.13
C GLU A 68 12.08 -2.19 7.16
N ILE A 69 11.76 -2.06 5.87
CA ILE A 69 12.74 -1.62 4.85
C ILE A 69 12.94 -0.10 4.88
N TRP A 70 11.87 0.69 5.05
CA TRP A 70 11.96 2.15 4.95
C TRP A 70 12.01 2.88 6.29
N HIS A 71 11.66 2.23 7.40
CA HIS A 71 11.64 2.83 8.74
C HIS A 71 10.97 4.22 8.77
N PRO A 72 9.69 4.33 8.36
CA PRO A 72 9.02 5.62 8.28
C PRO A 72 9.05 6.38 9.59
N LYS A 73 9.16 7.71 9.50
CA LYS A 73 8.95 8.57 10.66
C LYS A 73 7.47 8.58 11.05
N SER A 74 7.19 8.93 12.29
CA SER A 74 5.81 9.05 12.77
C SER A 74 4.98 9.97 11.86
N GLY A 75 3.89 9.44 11.31
CA GLY A 75 2.99 10.16 10.39
C GLY A 75 3.38 10.11 8.92
N GLU A 76 4.48 9.45 8.55
CA GLU A 76 4.89 9.20 7.17
C GLU A 76 4.22 7.93 6.63
N ILE A 77 3.66 8.01 5.42
CA ILE A 77 2.93 6.91 4.79
C ILE A 77 3.83 6.28 3.72
N MET A 78 4.36 5.09 3.99
CA MET A 78 5.15 4.33 3.01
C MET A 78 4.31 3.34 2.20
N CYS A 79 3.26 2.81 2.81
CA CYS A 79 2.39 1.80 2.21
C CYS A 79 0.93 2.23 2.33
N ALA A 80 0.22 2.27 1.20
CA ALA A 80 -1.23 2.47 1.18
C ALA A 80 -1.93 1.13 0.88
N ILE A 81 -2.69 0.63 1.84
CA ILE A 81 -3.53 -0.57 1.66
C ILE A 81 -4.93 -0.13 1.27
N VAL A 82 -5.43 -0.61 0.12
CA VAL A 82 -6.75 -0.25 -0.39
C VAL A 82 -7.62 -1.44 -0.72
N ALA A 83 -8.93 -1.25 -0.57
CA ALA A 83 -9.95 -2.18 -1.01
C ALA A 83 -11.11 -1.45 -1.72
N THR A 84 -12.02 -2.21 -2.32
CA THR A 84 -13.17 -1.66 -3.06
C THR A 84 -14.34 -1.30 -2.14
N THR A 85 -14.56 -2.06 -1.06
CA THR A 85 -15.67 -1.85 -0.11
C THR A 85 -15.16 -1.48 1.29
N GLY A 86 -16.01 -0.80 2.06
CA GLY A 86 -15.66 -0.36 3.42
C GLY A 86 -15.33 -1.51 4.37
N ILE A 87 -16.08 -2.61 4.30
CA ILE A 87 -15.84 -3.80 5.15
C ILE A 87 -14.51 -4.47 4.79
N ALA A 88 -14.20 -4.60 3.49
CA ALA A 88 -12.92 -5.19 3.07
C ALA A 88 -11.74 -4.32 3.50
N ALA A 89 -11.85 -2.99 3.33
CA ALA A 89 -10.84 -2.04 3.78
C ALA A 89 -10.63 -2.12 5.29
N PHE A 90 -11.70 -2.14 6.07
CA PHE A 90 -11.65 -2.29 7.52
C PHE A 90 -10.92 -3.57 7.95
N ASN A 91 -11.22 -4.71 7.32
CA ASN A 91 -10.63 -6.00 7.66
C ASN A 91 -9.12 -6.11 7.38
N VAL A 92 -8.57 -5.25 6.52
CA VAL A 92 -7.13 -5.21 6.22
C VAL A 92 -6.44 -3.96 6.78
N GLY A 93 -7.12 -3.21 7.66
CA GLY A 93 -6.58 -1.96 8.22
C GLY A 93 -6.28 -0.89 7.17
N GLY A 94 -7.01 -0.88 6.06
CA GLY A 94 -6.79 0.00 4.92
C GLY A 94 -7.94 0.97 4.64
N LEU A 95 -7.93 1.56 3.44
CA LEU A 95 -8.94 2.50 2.96
C LEU A 95 -9.70 1.97 1.76
N THR A 96 -10.84 2.58 1.47
CA THR A 96 -11.44 2.38 0.15
C THR A 96 -10.64 3.14 -0.90
N ILE A 97 -10.57 2.61 -2.11
CA ILE A 97 -9.93 3.30 -3.25
C ILE A 97 -10.54 4.70 -3.47
N HIS A 98 -11.86 4.83 -3.31
CA HIS A 98 -12.58 6.11 -3.39
C HIS A 98 -12.08 7.10 -2.34
N ARG A 99 -11.87 6.65 -1.10
CA ARG A 99 -11.41 7.52 -0.02
C ARG A 99 -9.96 7.96 -0.20
N LEU A 100 -9.09 7.07 -0.66
CA LEU A 100 -7.68 7.40 -0.88
C LEU A 100 -7.51 8.43 -2.01
N PHE A 101 -8.15 8.20 -3.15
CA PHE A 101 -8.01 9.05 -4.34
C PHE A 101 -9.06 10.16 -4.42
N GLN A 102 -9.89 10.33 -3.38
CA GLN A 102 -10.99 11.29 -3.33
C GLN A 102 -11.93 11.20 -4.55
N LEU A 103 -12.20 9.97 -5.00
CA LEU A 103 -13.07 9.74 -6.16
C LEU A 103 -14.52 9.99 -5.76
N THR A 104 -15.21 10.76 -6.59
CA THR A 104 -16.64 10.98 -6.46
C THR A 104 -17.40 9.70 -6.77
N ILE A 105 -18.38 9.35 -5.93
CA ILE A 105 -19.41 8.39 -6.29
C ILE A 105 -20.49 9.15 -7.03
N GLU A 106 -20.54 8.94 -8.34
CA GLU A 106 -21.55 9.48 -9.22
C GLU A 106 -22.53 8.37 -9.59
N HIS A 107 -23.81 8.60 -9.34
CA HIS A 107 -24.88 7.80 -9.89
C HIS A 107 -25.68 8.70 -10.83
N GLU A 108 -25.66 8.38 -12.12
CA GLU A 108 -26.46 9.08 -13.15
C GLU A 108 -26.22 10.60 -13.20
N GLY A 109 -24.95 11.04 -13.11
CA GLY A 109 -24.59 12.46 -13.14
C GLY A 109 -24.92 13.23 -11.86
N LYS A 110 -25.32 12.55 -10.79
CA LYS A 110 -25.48 13.12 -9.46
C LYS A 110 -24.30 12.72 -8.59
N THR A 111 -23.44 13.69 -8.29
CA THR A 111 -22.36 13.53 -7.31
C THR A 111 -22.99 13.54 -5.91
N ALA A 112 -22.75 12.50 -5.11
CA ALA A 112 -23.05 12.57 -3.68
C ALA A 112 -22.21 13.71 -3.07
N GLY A 113 -22.83 14.61 -2.28
CA GLY A 113 -22.10 15.70 -1.63
C GLY A 113 -21.06 15.16 -0.66
N TYR A 114 -19.78 15.17 -1.04
CA TYR A 114 -18.69 14.79 -0.15
C TYR A 114 -18.27 15.97 0.71
N TRP A 115 -18.26 15.78 2.02
CA TRP A 115 -17.56 16.68 2.92
C TRP A 115 -16.08 16.31 2.92
N ALA A 116 -15.22 17.32 2.81
CA ALA A 116 -13.79 17.13 2.95
C ALA A 116 -13.48 16.38 4.27
N LEU A 117 -12.50 15.47 4.22
CA LEU A 117 -12.06 14.74 5.42
C LEU A 117 -11.71 15.74 6.52
N ASN A 118 -12.41 15.67 7.64
CA ASN A 118 -12.12 16.53 8.78
C ASN A 118 -10.70 16.24 9.32
N LYS A 119 -10.13 17.19 10.05
CA LYS A 119 -8.75 17.09 10.57
C LYS A 119 -8.52 15.84 11.44
N GLU A 120 -9.57 15.35 12.06
CA GLU A 120 -9.54 14.18 12.94
C GLU A 120 -9.42 12.88 12.14
N ALA A 121 -10.23 12.71 11.10
CA ALA A 121 -10.12 11.59 10.17
C ALA A 121 -8.76 11.58 9.44
N GLN A 122 -8.21 12.76 9.11
CA GLN A 122 -6.86 12.88 8.57
C GLN A 122 -5.78 12.46 9.59
N LYS A 123 -6.00 12.70 10.88
CA LYS A 123 -5.09 12.30 11.96
C LYS A 123 -5.13 10.79 12.19
N THR A 124 -6.31 10.17 12.12
CA THR A 124 -6.43 8.71 12.19
C THR A 124 -5.67 8.03 11.05
N LEU A 125 -5.77 8.57 9.83
CA LEU A 125 -5.03 8.07 8.66
C LEU A 125 -3.51 8.16 8.80
N LYS A 126 -3.00 9.15 9.54
CA LYS A 126 -1.57 9.31 9.82
C LYS A 126 -1.08 8.41 10.95
N ASN A 127 -1.99 7.88 11.76
CA ASN A 127 -1.70 7.17 12.99
C ASN A 127 -2.13 5.69 12.97
N SER A 128 -2.62 5.19 11.83
CA SER A 128 -3.07 3.81 11.58
C SER A 128 -2.15 3.10 10.59
#